data_AF-A0A2R7UFD0-F1
#
_entry.id   AF-A0A2R7UFD0-F1
#
_cell.length_a   1.000
_cell.length_b   1.000
_cell.length_c   1.000
_cell.angle_alpha   90.00
_cell.angle_beta   90.00
_cell.angle_gamma   90.00
#
_symmetry.space_group_name_H-M   'P 1'
#
loop_
_entity.id
_entity.type
_entity.pdbx_description
1 polymer ?
#
loop_
_entity_poly.entity_id
_entity_poly.type
_entity_poly.pdbx_seq_one_letter_code
_entity_poly.pdbx_strand_id
1 'polypeptide(L)' 'VKHNPTLKARYEALRGRGKLAKVALVACIRIFIVRLNAMLRTGTPWRDDLPQPENMAQITA' A
#
# COMPACT_ATOMS: atom_id res chain seq x y z
N VAL A 1 7.51 -7.17 7.82
CA VAL A 1 6.61 -7.23 6.64
C VAL A 1 7.10 -8.34 5.73
N LYS A 2 6.63 -9.57 5.96
CA LYS A 2 7.21 -10.80 5.37
C LYS A 2 6.40 -11.36 4.19
N HIS A 3 5.12 -10.98 4.08
CA HIS A 3 4.16 -11.60 3.16
C HIS A 3 3.66 -10.68 2.03
N ASN A 4 4.03 -9.40 2.02
CA ASN A 4 3.63 -8.51 0.94
C ASN A 4 4.83 -7.63 0.52
N PRO A 5 5.41 -7.86 -0.68
CA PRO A 5 6.59 -7.12 -1.15
C PRO A 5 6.30 -5.62 -1.29
N THR A 6 5.06 -5.25 -1.63
CA THR A 6 4.62 -3.86 -1.79
C THR A 6 4.64 -3.09 -0.48
N LEU A 7 4.22 -3.72 0.62
CA LEU A 7 4.30 -3.10 1.94
C LEU A 7 5.75 -2.96 2.42
N LYS A 8 6.64 -3.89 2.03
CA LYS A 8 8.06 -3.84 2.38
C LYS A 8 8.76 -2.69 1.65
N ALA A 9 8.56 -2.55 0.34
CA ALA A 9 9.12 -1.45 -0.45
C ALA A 9 8.70 -0.07 0.09
N ARG A 10 7.42 0.08 0.44
CA ARG A 10 6.89 1.31 1.04
C ARG A 10 7.47 1.58 2.43
N TYR A 11 7.62 0.55 3.25
CA TYR A 11 8.26 0.66 4.56
C TYR A 11 9.72 1.10 4.43
N GLU A 12 10.47 0.51 3.51
CA GLU A 12 11.86 0.85 3.23
C GLU A 12 11.99 2.29 2.68
N ALA A 13 11.12 2.70 1.75
CA ALA A 13 11.08 4.07 1.25
C ALA A 13 10.77 5.10 2.36
N LEU A 14 9.87 4.77 3.29
CA LEU A 14 9.57 5.64 4.43
C LEU A 14 10.74 5.70 5.42
N ARG A 15 11.46 4.59 5.62
CA ARG A 15 12.69 4.57 6.44
C ARG A 15 13.83 5.34 5.79
N GLY A 16 14.02 5.22 4.48
CA GLY A 16 15.03 5.98 3.73
C GLY A 16 14.82 7.50 3.79
N ARG A 17 13.57 7.93 4.00
CA ARG A 17 13.20 9.34 4.22
C ARG A 17 13.37 9.82 5.68
N GLY A 18 14.00 9.01 6.55
CA GLY A 18 14.28 9.37 7.94
C GLY A 18 13.07 9.26 8.89
N LYS A 19 11.97 8.63 8.48
CA LYS A 19 10.79 8.49 9.37
C LYS A 19 11.00 7.44 10.43
N LEU A 20 10.46 7.69 11.64
CA LEU A 20 10.44 6.70 12.72
C LEU A 20 9.82 5.38 12.24
N ALA A 21 10.43 4.26 12.64
CA ALA A 21 9.98 2.92 12.26
C ALA A 21 8.49 2.67 12.60
N LYS A 22 8.01 3.19 13.73
CA LYS A 22 6.59 3.12 14.11
C LYS A 22 5.70 3.89 13.14
N VAL A 23 6.10 5.09 12.72
CA VAL A 23 5.33 5.91 11.76
C VAL A 23 5.29 5.24 10.38
N ALA A 24 6.41 4.68 9.94
CA ALA A 24 6.47 3.92 8.70
C ALA A 24 5.53 2.70 8.73
N LEU A 25 5.49 1.96 9.84
CA LEU A 25 4.60 0.83 10.03
C LEU A 25 3.12 1.25 10.05
N VAL A 26 2.77 2.25 10.86
CA VAL A 26 1.39 2.76 10.97
C VAL A 26 0.90 3.29 9.61
N ALA A 27 1.75 3.97 8.84
CA ALA A 27 1.41 4.40 7.49
C ALA A 27 1.16 3.22 6.54
N CYS A 28 1.90 2.12 6.66
CA CYS A 28 1.68 0.91 5.87
C CYS A 28 0.36 0.22 6.25
N ILE A 29 0.04 0.13 7.54
CA ILE A 29 -1.21 -0.48 8.02
C ILE A 29 -2.43 0.37 7.61
N ARG A 30 -2.35 1.70 7.74
CA ARG A 30 -3.45 2.60 7.41
C ARG A 30 -3.92 2.42 5.96
N ILE A 31 -2.98 2.34 5.01
CA ILE A 31 -3.35 2.17 3.60
C ILE A 31 -3.90 0.77 3.32
N PHE A 32 -3.43 -0.25 4.04
CA PHE A 32 -3.94 -1.62 3.94
C PHE A 32 -5.40 -1.69 4.40
N ILE A 33 -5.73 -1.12 5.56
CA ILE A 33 -7.11 -1.08 6.08
C ILE A 33 -8.03 -0.26 5.17
N VAL A 34 -7.56 0.89 4.66
CA VAL A 34 -8.36 1.71 3.73
C VAL A 34 -8.72 0.93 2.46
N ARG A 35 -7.78 0.13 1.93
CA ARG A 35 -8.03 -0.73 0.77
C ARG A 35 -9.02 -1.84 1.07
N LEU A 36 -8.85 -2.53 2.19
CA LEU A 36 -9.80 -3.54 2.64
C LEU A 36 -11.20 -2.96 2.79
N ASN A 37 -11.34 -1.78 3.39
CA ASN A 37 -12.63 -1.10 3.52
C ASN A 37 -13.23 -0.73 2.15
N ALA A 38 -12.41 -0.35 1.17
CA ALA A 38 -12.88 -0.07 -0.18
C ALA A 38 -13.31 -1.33 -0.94
N MET A 39 -12.57 -2.43 -0.81
CA MET A 39 -12.90 -3.75 -1.39
C MET A 39 -14.19 -4.30 -0.79
N LEU A 40 -14.31 -4.24 0.54
CA LEU A 40 -15.51 -4.70 1.26
C LEU A 40 -16.75 -3.92 0.82
N ARG A 41 -16.63 -2.59 0.67
CA ARG A 41 -17.74 -1.75 0.20
C ARG A 41 -18.16 -2.04 -1.24
N THR A 42 -17.22 -2.48 -2.08
CA THR A 42 -17.46 -2.74 -3.51
C THR A 42 -17.75 -4.21 -3.82
N GLY A 43 -17.69 -5.10 -2.82
CA GLY A 43 -17.83 -6.55 -3.01
C GLY A 43 -16.73 -7.16 -3.88
N THR A 44 -15.60 -6.47 -4.04
CA THR A 44 -14.52 -6.90 -4.95
C THR A 44 -13.61 -7.91 -4.24
N PRO A 45 -13.27 -9.05 -4.87
CA PRO A 45 -12.34 -10.01 -4.28
C PRO A 45 -10.93 -9.42 -4.16
N TRP A 46 -10.18 -9.93 -3.18
CA TRP A 46 -8.78 -9.56 -2.94
C TRP A 46 -7.93 -9.83 -4.19
N ARG A 47 -7.26 -8.79 -4.69
CA ARG A 47 -6.33 -8.84 -5.83
C ARG A 47 -4.96 -8.35 -5.38
N ASP A 48 -3.95 -9.22 -5.43
CA ASP A 48 -2.57 -8.91 -5.01
C ASP A 48 -1.77 -8.13 -6.08
N ASP A 49 -2.31 -8.03 -7.30
CA ASP A 49 -1.67 -7.44 -8.49
C ASP A 49 -2.00 -5.96 -8.73
N LEU A 50 -2.65 -5.27 -7.78
CA LEU A 50 -3.16 -3.93 -8.05
C LEU A 50 -2.04 -2.88 -8.25
N PRO A 51 -2.16 -2.05 -9.31
CA PRO A 51 -1.12 -1.11 -9.72
C PRO A 51 -0.81 -0.09 -8.62
N GLN A 52 0.49 0.07 -8.37
CA GLN A 52 1.05 1.09 -7.49
C GLN A 52 0.61 2.51 -7.95
N PRO A 53 0.56 3.52 -7.05
CA PRO A 53 0.26 4.90 -7.44
C PRO A 53 1.28 5.53 -8.41
N GLU A 54 2.41 4.88 -8.70
CA GLU A 54 3.29 5.23 -9.82
C GLU A 54 2.70 4.87 -11.21
N ASN A 55 1.69 3.99 -11.26
CA ASN A 55 0.98 3.59 -12.48
C ASN A 55 -0.36 4.33 -12.67
N MET A 56 -0.68 5.34 -11.85
CA MET A 56 -1.81 6.24 -12.11
C MET A 56 -1.62 7.05 -13.42
N ALA A 57 -0.39 7.11 -13.95
CA ALA A 57 -0.10 7.75 -15.23
C ALA A 57 -0.49 6.93 -16.48
N GLN A 58 -0.94 5.67 -16.33
CA GLN A 58 -1.22 4.78 -17.47
C GLN A 58 -2.71 4.56 -17.76
N ILE A 59 -3.62 5.15 -16.98
CA ILE A 59 -5.09 4.98 -17.14
C ILE A 59 -5.78 6.23 -17.74
N THR A 60 -4.98 7.17 -18.25
CA THR A 60 -5.45 8.30 -19.07
C THR A 60 -4.79 8.21 -20.45
N ALA A 61 -5.22 7.24 -21.24
CA ALA A 61 -5.05 7.18 -22.69
C ALA A 61 -6.29 6.50 -23.29
#